data_AF-Q9RFE7-F1
#
_entry.id   AF-Q9RFE7-F1
#
_cell.length_a   1.000
_cell.length_b   1.000
_cell.length_c   1.000
_cell.angle_alpha   90.00
_cell.angle_beta   90.00
_cell.angle_gamma   90.00
#
_symmetry.space_group_name_H-M   'P 1'
#
loop_
_entity.id
_entity.type
_entity.pdbx_description
1 polymer ?
#
loop_
_entity_poly.entity_id
_entity_poly.type
_entity_poly.pdbx_seq_one_letter_code
_entity_poly.pdbx_strand_id
1 'polypeptide(L)'
;MRFVLILLAVLASALPVLAQGTPAAQILSENRALIERSSRQTIGPVIEALAASGDASSAAILNAWADRRLGFRERDGTFFLIEPADGGWALRDLAGAPAGPPGRGEIAQLRPNSGVRGLIATALVRFQ
;
A
#
# COMPACT_ATOMS: atom_id res chain seq x y z
N MET A 1 -40.26 -38.28 -11.09
CA MET A 1 -39.16 -37.79 -10.23
C MET A 1 -37.90 -37.49 -11.05
N ARG A 2 -37.96 -36.57 -12.02
CA ARG A 2 -36.81 -36.27 -12.90
C ARG A 2 -36.81 -34.86 -13.50
N PHE A 3 -37.60 -33.95 -12.92
CA PHE A 3 -37.74 -32.56 -13.41
C PHE A 3 -37.59 -31.49 -12.32
N VAL A 4 -37.45 -31.87 -11.04
CA VAL A 4 -37.28 -30.92 -9.94
C VAL A 4 -35.80 -30.64 -9.62
N LEU A 5 -34.87 -31.42 -10.19
CA LEU A 5 -33.43 -31.33 -9.90
C LEU A 5 -32.62 -30.47 -10.88
N ILE A 6 -33.26 -29.76 -11.82
CA ILE A 6 -32.55 -28.97 -12.84
C ILE A 6 -32.61 -27.46 -12.54
N LEU A 7 -33.54 -26.99 -11.71
CA LEU A 7 -33.70 -25.55 -11.46
C LEU A 7 -32.79 -24.98 -10.36
N LEU A 8 -32.06 -25.82 -9.62
CA LEU A 8 -31.21 -25.42 -8.50
C LEU A 8 -29.71 -25.57 -8.81
N ALA A 9 -29.32 -25.48 -10.08
CA ALA A 9 -27.91 -25.58 -10.51
C ALA A 9 -27.40 -24.32 -11.24
N VAL A 10 -28.22 -23.28 -11.39
CA VAL A 10 -27.88 -22.08 -12.19
C VAL A 10 -27.60 -20.83 -11.33
N LEU A 11 -27.82 -20.89 -10.01
CA LEU A 11 -27.79 -19.69 -9.16
C LEU A 11 -26.60 -19.63 -8.17
N ALA A 12 -25.46 -20.26 -8.49
CA ALA A 12 -24.29 -20.29 -7.59
C ALA A 12 -22.99 -19.73 -8.20
N SER A 13 -23.01 -19.23 -9.44
CA SER A 13 -21.81 -18.77 -10.15
C SER A 13 -21.89 -17.29 -10.56
N ALA A 14 -22.33 -16.44 -9.63
CA ALA A 14 -22.09 -15.01 -9.68
C ALA A 14 -21.39 -14.57 -8.38
N LEU A 15 -20.31 -15.25 -8.00
CA LEU A 15 -19.34 -14.61 -7.11
C LEU A 15 -18.74 -13.48 -7.93
N PRO A 16 -18.83 -12.20 -7.50
CA PRO A 16 -18.00 -11.18 -8.09
C PRO A 16 -16.57 -11.66 -7.83
N VAL A 17 -15.84 -11.96 -8.90
CA VAL A 17 -14.38 -11.95 -8.83
C VAL A 17 -14.07 -10.56 -8.32
N LEU A 18 -13.75 -10.45 -7.02
CA LEU A 18 -13.17 -9.23 -6.49
C LEU A 18 -11.97 -8.98 -7.36
N ALA A 19 -12.05 -7.96 -8.21
CA ALA A 19 -10.93 -7.53 -9.03
C ALA A 19 -9.77 -7.35 -8.06
N GLN A 20 -8.82 -8.30 -8.08
CA GLN A 20 -7.62 -8.20 -7.28
C GLN A 20 -6.84 -7.10 -7.98
N GLY A 21 -6.98 -5.87 -7.47
CA GLY A 21 -6.18 -4.74 -7.94
C GLY A 21 -4.70 -5.09 -7.91
N THR A 22 -3.88 -4.34 -8.65
CA THR A 22 -2.42 -4.53 -8.61
C THR A 22 -1.95 -4.35 -7.16
N PRO A 23 -1.31 -5.36 -6.53
CA PRO A 23 -0.92 -5.25 -5.13
C PRO A 23 -0.05 -4.01 -4.89
N ALA A 24 -0.43 -3.16 -3.94
CA ALA A 24 0.31 -1.94 -3.66
C ALA A 24 1.75 -2.24 -3.23
N ALA A 25 1.96 -3.37 -2.54
CA ALA A 25 3.28 -3.89 -2.18
C ALA A 25 4.17 -4.14 -3.41
N GLN A 26 3.60 -4.67 -4.49
CA GLN A 26 4.32 -4.93 -5.73
C GLN A 26 4.78 -3.60 -6.35
N ILE A 27 3.87 -2.63 -6.48
CA ILE A 27 4.19 -1.29 -7.02
C ILE A 27 5.33 -0.63 -6.21
N LEU A 28 5.28 -0.70 -4.88
CA LEU A 28 6.34 -0.16 -4.02
C LEU A 28 7.68 -0.88 -4.26
N SER A 29 7.67 -2.21 -4.32
CA SER A 29 8.89 -3.01 -4.51
C SER A 29 9.57 -2.76 -5.87
N GLU A 30 8.78 -2.68 -6.95
CA GLU A 30 9.26 -2.42 -8.31
C GLU A 30 9.84 -1.01 -8.45
N ASN A 31 9.37 -0.05 -7.64
CA ASN A 31 9.74 1.36 -7.70
C ASN A 31 10.59 1.83 -6.51
N ARG A 32 11.20 0.91 -5.75
CA ARG A 32 11.89 1.22 -4.48
C ARG A 32 12.88 2.38 -4.60
N ALA A 33 13.74 2.36 -5.63
CA ALA A 33 14.77 3.39 -5.83
C ALA A 33 14.18 4.79 -6.05
N LEU A 34 13.06 4.89 -6.77
CA LEU A 34 12.35 6.15 -6.97
C LEU A 34 11.67 6.63 -5.69
N ILE A 35 11.13 5.72 -4.89
CA ILE A 35 10.44 6.04 -3.62
C ILE A 35 11.44 6.53 -2.57
N GLU A 36 12.57 5.81 -2.43
CA GLU A 36 13.65 6.15 -1.51
C GLU A 36 14.21 7.55 -1.80
N ARG A 37 14.41 7.87 -3.09
CA ARG A 37 14.94 9.16 -3.55
C ARG A 37 13.86 9.98 -4.28
N SER A 38 12.68 10.03 -3.68
CA SER A 38 11.52 10.66 -4.31
C SER A 38 11.71 12.15 -4.58
N SER A 39 11.39 12.55 -5.81
CA SER A 39 11.33 13.94 -6.24
C SER A 39 9.97 14.21 -6.88
N ARG A 40 9.48 15.45 -6.80
CA ARG A 40 8.22 15.84 -7.45
C ARG A 40 8.24 15.57 -8.95
N GLN A 41 9.40 15.67 -9.60
CA GLN A 41 9.54 15.51 -11.04
C GLN A 41 9.40 14.06 -11.50
N THR A 42 9.86 13.11 -10.68
CA THR A 42 10.00 11.70 -11.10
C THR A 42 8.96 10.78 -10.48
N ILE A 43 8.37 11.15 -9.34
CA ILE A 43 7.56 10.20 -8.55
C ILE A 43 6.09 10.10 -8.99
N GLY A 44 5.63 11.04 -9.83
CA GLY A 44 4.23 11.12 -10.27
C GLY A 44 3.65 9.79 -10.77
N PRO A 45 4.31 9.06 -11.69
CA PRO A 45 3.82 7.77 -12.19
C PRO A 45 3.62 6.71 -11.10
N VAL A 46 4.45 6.69 -10.05
CA VAL A 46 4.35 5.72 -8.95
C VAL A 46 3.14 6.04 -8.07
N ILE A 47 2.92 7.32 -7.75
CA ILE A 47 1.76 7.78 -7.00
C ILE A 47 0.48 7.46 -7.78
N GLU A 48 0.48 7.70 -9.09
CA GLU A 48 -0.63 7.40 -9.98
C GLU A 48 -0.93 5.89 -10.01
N ALA A 49 0.10 5.05 -10.13
CA ALA A 49 -0.05 3.60 -10.11
C ALA A 49 -0.64 3.10 -8.78
N LEU A 50 -0.19 3.63 -7.64
CA LEU A 50 -0.79 3.32 -6.34
C LEU A 50 -2.25 3.76 -6.29
N ALA A 51 -2.57 4.97 -6.75
CA ALA A 51 -3.92 5.50 -6.73
C ALA A 51 -4.89 4.73 -7.65
N ALA A 52 -4.41 4.24 -8.79
CA ALA A 52 -5.19 3.49 -9.78
C ALA A 52 -5.13 1.97 -9.57
N SER A 53 -4.39 1.49 -8.58
CA SER A 53 -4.15 0.05 -8.35
C SER A 53 -5.42 -0.76 -8.09
N GLY A 54 -6.43 -0.17 -7.45
CA GLY A 54 -7.59 -0.89 -6.91
C GLY A 54 -7.30 -1.68 -5.62
N ASP A 55 -6.08 -1.59 -5.07
CA ASP A 55 -5.72 -2.22 -3.79
C ASP A 55 -6.31 -1.42 -2.61
N ALA A 56 -6.94 -2.12 -1.67
CA ALA A 56 -7.59 -1.53 -0.50
C ALA A 56 -6.61 -0.78 0.43
N SER A 57 -5.33 -1.14 0.39
CA SER A 57 -4.26 -0.56 1.20
C SER A 57 -3.69 0.73 0.60
N SER A 58 -3.95 1.03 -0.67
CA SER A 58 -3.31 2.13 -1.39
C SER A 58 -3.54 3.50 -0.76
N ALA A 59 -4.77 3.79 -0.32
CA ALA A 59 -5.06 5.03 0.38
C ALA A 59 -4.29 5.14 1.71
N ALA A 60 -4.20 4.05 2.47
CA ALA A 60 -3.48 4.02 3.74
C ALA A 60 -1.96 4.21 3.55
N ILE A 61 -1.39 3.56 2.53
CA ILE A 61 0.03 3.69 2.17
C ILE A 61 0.35 5.13 1.75
N LEU A 62 -0.45 5.73 0.86
CA LEU A 62 -0.25 7.10 0.40
C LEU A 62 -0.33 8.10 1.55
N ASN A 63 -1.33 7.97 2.43
CA ASN A 63 -1.45 8.80 3.64
C ASN A 63 -0.22 8.63 4.55
N ALA A 64 0.17 7.39 4.86
CA ALA A 64 1.32 7.12 5.70
C ALA A 64 2.61 7.69 5.10
N TRP A 65 2.79 7.59 3.78
CA TRP A 65 3.95 8.18 3.13
C TRP A 65 3.97 9.71 3.26
N ALA A 66 2.85 10.39 2.99
CA ALA A 66 2.73 11.83 3.15
C ALA A 66 2.99 12.31 4.59
N ASP A 67 2.66 11.47 5.57
CA ASP A 67 2.85 11.71 7.00
C ASP A 67 4.22 11.27 7.53
N ARG A 68 5.11 10.76 6.67
CA ARG A 68 6.42 10.19 7.07
C ARG A 68 6.30 8.99 8.01
N ARG A 69 5.19 8.25 7.89
CA ARG A 69 4.88 7.00 8.57
C ARG A 69 5.02 5.78 7.66
N LEU A 70 5.73 5.92 6.54
CA LEU A 70 6.16 4.81 5.69
C LEU A 70 7.68 4.67 5.79
N GLY A 71 8.17 3.45 5.92
CA GLY A 71 9.59 3.13 5.91
C GLY A 71 9.86 1.79 5.24
N PHE A 72 11.14 1.45 5.08
CA PHE A 72 11.54 0.13 4.60
C PHE A 72 12.70 -0.41 5.42
N ARG A 73 12.81 -1.75 5.50
CA ARG A 73 13.95 -2.41 6.13
C ARG A 73 15.12 -2.46 5.15
N GLU A 74 16.29 -1.95 5.55
CA GLU A 74 17.46 -1.80 4.67
C GLU A 74 17.98 -3.16 4.16
N ARG A 75 17.95 -4.20 4.99
CA ARG A 75 18.42 -5.55 4.61
C ARG A 75 17.68 -6.18 3.44
N ASP A 76 16.35 -6.04 3.38
CA ASP A 76 15.51 -6.79 2.44
C ASP A 76 14.59 -5.89 1.60
N GLY A 77 14.57 -4.58 1.85
CA GLY A 77 13.75 -3.61 1.12
C GLY A 77 12.26 -3.69 1.41
N THR A 78 11.83 -4.49 2.41
CA THR A 78 10.41 -4.65 2.74
C THR A 78 9.85 -3.35 3.32
N PHE A 79 8.71 -2.89 2.80
CA PHE A 79 8.04 -1.70 3.28
C PHE A 79 7.13 -1.98 4.48
N PHE A 80 7.08 -1.02 5.41
CA PHE A 80 6.27 -1.07 6.62
C PHE A 80 5.62 0.28 6.87
N LEU A 81 4.44 0.26 7.47
CA LEU A 81 3.93 1.42 8.18
C LEU A 81 4.65 1.50 9.53
N ILE A 82 5.10 2.70 9.89
CA ILE A 82 5.97 2.92 11.05
C ILE A 82 5.38 3.97 11.97
N GLU A 83 5.47 3.71 13.28
CA GLU A 83 5.11 4.65 14.34
C GLU A 83 6.25 4.73 15.36
N PRO A 84 6.59 5.93 15.87
CA PRO A 84 7.60 6.06 16.92
C PRO A 84 7.24 5.21 18.14
N ALA A 85 8.21 4.46 18.66
CA ALA A 85 8.01 3.61 19.83
C ALA A 85 9.28 3.57 20.70
N ASP A 86 9.14 3.13 21.95
CA ASP A 86 10.29 2.87 22.81
C ASP A 86 11.18 1.80 22.18
N GLY A 87 12.44 2.17 21.94
CA GLY A 87 13.37 1.27 21.27
C GLY A 87 13.29 1.27 19.74
N GLY A 88 12.64 2.23 19.09
CA GLY A 88 12.74 2.44 17.63
C GLY A 88 11.39 2.68 16.95
N TRP A 89 11.02 1.78 16.05
CA TRP A 89 9.76 1.86 15.29
C TRP A 89 8.86 0.68 15.64
N ALA A 90 7.60 0.96 15.97
CA ALA A 90 6.54 -0.05 15.89
C ALA A 90 6.22 -0.29 14.41
N LEU A 91 6.20 -1.56 14.01
CA LEU A 91 6.02 -1.95 12.62
C LEU A 91 4.63 -2.54 12.40
N ARG A 92 3.99 -2.08 11.33
CA ARG A 92 2.82 -2.75 10.75
C ARG A 92 3.11 -3.06 9.29
N ASP A 93 2.51 -4.13 8.79
CA ASP A 93 2.50 -4.38 7.36
C ASP A 93 1.68 -3.29 6.63
N LEU A 94 1.66 -3.36 5.30
CA LEU A 94 0.96 -2.36 4.49
C LEU A 94 -0.57 -2.43 4.63
N ALA A 95 -1.11 -3.54 5.14
CA ALA A 95 -2.52 -3.70 5.48
C ALA A 95 -2.85 -3.21 6.91
N GLY A 96 -1.84 -2.85 7.71
CA GLY A 96 -1.98 -2.32 9.06
C GLY A 96 -1.86 -3.34 10.19
N ALA A 97 -1.60 -4.61 9.88
CA ALA A 97 -1.42 -5.66 10.88
C ALA A 97 -0.04 -5.54 11.56
N PRO A 98 0.09 -5.82 12.87
CA PRO A 98 1.37 -5.80 13.56
C PRO A 98 2.41 -6.72 12.90
N ALA A 99 3.61 -6.22 12.66
CA ALA A 99 4.68 -6.91 11.92
C ALA A 99 5.91 -7.25 12.79
N GLY A 100 5.68 -7.52 14.07
CA GLY A 100 6.71 -7.85 15.06
C GLY A 100 6.91 -6.80 16.15
N PRO A 101 7.77 -7.07 17.14
CA PRO A 101 8.04 -6.14 18.23
C PRO A 101 8.79 -4.88 17.73
N PRO A 102 8.65 -3.73 18.41
CA PRO A 102 9.43 -2.55 18.10
C PRO A 102 10.93 -2.83 18.18
N GLY A 103 11.69 -2.25 17.25
CA GLY A 103 13.14 -2.39 17.24
C GLY A 103 13.83 -1.24 16.51
N ARG A 104 15.10 -1.00 16.85
CA ARG A 104 15.95 0.00 16.18
C ARG A 104 16.50 -0.50 14.84
N GLY A 105 16.33 -1.77 14.53
CA GLY A 105 17.00 -2.44 13.42
C GLY A 105 16.59 -1.85 12.08
N GLU A 106 17.53 -1.18 11.42
CA GLU A 106 17.61 -0.99 9.96
C GLU A 106 16.33 -0.52 9.25
N ILE A 107 15.45 0.24 9.91
CA ILE A 107 14.29 0.83 9.24
C ILE A 107 14.65 2.25 8.78
N ALA A 108 14.74 2.42 7.47
CA ALA A 108 14.86 3.71 6.81
C ALA A 108 13.47 4.35 6.66
N GLN A 109 13.23 5.45 7.39
CA GLN A 109 12.01 6.25 7.24
C GLN A 109 12.03 7.03 5.92
N LEU A 110 10.93 6.98 5.17
CA LEU A 110 10.74 7.79 3.98
C LEU A 110 10.29 9.20 4.33
N ARG A 111 10.95 10.20 3.74
CA ARG A 111 10.71 11.62 4.02
C ARG A 111 10.40 12.38 2.72
N PRO A 112 9.18 12.26 2.16
CA PRO A 112 8.82 12.99 0.95
C PRO A 112 8.90 14.51 1.19
N ASN A 113 9.42 15.23 0.20
CA ASN A 113 9.44 16.69 0.22
C ASN A 113 8.03 17.28 0.00
N SER A 114 7.87 18.59 0.17
CA SER A 114 6.58 19.28 0.03
C SER A 114 5.93 19.07 -1.35
N GLY A 115 6.73 19.02 -2.41
CA GLY A 115 6.25 18.78 -3.78
C GLY A 115 5.66 17.38 -3.96
N VAL A 116 6.33 16.35 -3.45
CA VAL A 116 5.84 14.96 -3.45
C VAL A 116 4.56 14.85 -2.61
N ARG A 117 4.52 15.46 -1.42
CA ARG A 117 3.32 15.49 -0.57
C ARG A 117 2.12 16.13 -1.28
N GLY A 118 2.34 17.17 -2.09
CA GLY A 118 1.30 17.77 -2.92
C GLY A 118 0.74 16.81 -3.97
N LEU A 119 1.58 16.02 -4.64
CA LEU A 119 1.12 15.00 -5.59
C LEU A 119 0.33 13.89 -4.89
N ILE A 120 0.79 13.45 -3.71
CA ILE A 120 0.08 12.46 -2.91
C ILE A 120 -1.31 13.00 -2.49
N ALA A 121 -1.38 14.25 -2.04
CA ALA A 121 -2.66 14.88 -1.68
C ALA A 121 -3.65 14.91 -2.85
N THR A 122 -3.20 15.25 -4.06
CA THR A 122 -4.03 15.19 -5.27
C THR A 122 -4.51 13.78 -5.57
N ALA A 123 -3.65 12.78 -5.44
CA ALA A 123 -4.02 11.38 -5.66
C ALA A 123 -5.04 10.88 -4.63
N LEU A 124 -4.93 11.32 -3.38
CA LEU A 124 -5.82 10.93 -2.29
C LEU A 124 -7.26 11.41 -2.47
N VAL A 125 -7.51 12.46 -3.27
CA VAL A 125 -8.88 12.93 -3.59
C VAL A 125 -9.72 11.84 -4.27
N ARG A 126 -9.10 10.88 -4.95
CA ARG A 126 -9.81 9.79 -5.64
C ARG A 126 -10.46 8.77 -4.71
N PHE A 127 -10.06 8.77 -3.44
CA PHE A 127 -10.57 7.84 -2.43
C PHE A 127 -11.67 8.49 -1.55
N GLN A 128 -12.11 9.70 -1.88
CA GLN A 128 -13.11 10.47 -1.14
C GLN A 128 -14.48 10.46 -1.82
#